data_AF-A0A533XX44-F1
#
_entry.id   AF-A0A533XX44-F1
#
_cell.length_a   1.000
_cell.length_b   1.000
_cell.length_c   1.000
_cell.angle_alpha   90.00
_cell.angle_beta   90.00
_cell.angle_gamma   90.00
#
_symmetry.space_group_name_H-M   'P 1'
#
loop_
_entity.id
_entity.type
_entity.pdbx_description
1 polymer ?
#
loop_
_entity_poly.entity_id
_entity_poly.type
_entity_poly.pdbx_seq_one_letter_code
_entity_poly.pdbx_strand_id
1 'polypeptide(L)'
;MDEWDARPRARALVWLEWGAVVLLLVGVAAYVIWKPLDPMADPRAAQALALVQTHVGKSAPTIRQAIDAIVKANQKDDRTPVVGNWTVRADEPKGYLVRVVVRLPGDEKHGWVEWEFLWRVRLSPQTVIPLSRPAVEIMP
;
A
#
# COMPACT_ATOMS: atom_id res chain seq x y z
N MET A 1 2.51 27.81 64.17
CA MET A 1 3.66 27.89 63.26
C MET A 1 4.20 26.49 63.09
N ASP A 2 4.04 25.79 61.97
CA ASP A 2 3.48 26.14 60.66
C ASP A 2 2.96 24.86 59.97
N GLU A 3 2.10 25.09 58.98
CA GLU A 3 1.22 24.17 58.27
C GLU A 3 1.84 22.88 57.72
N TRP A 4 1.04 21.81 57.84
CA TRP A 4 1.15 20.57 57.08
C TRP A 4 0.96 20.80 55.57
N ASP A 5 1.91 20.29 54.80
CA ASP A 5 1.77 19.59 53.51
C ASP A 5 0.53 19.87 52.64
N ALA A 6 0.70 20.63 51.54
CA ALA A 6 -0.29 20.71 50.46
C ALA A 6 0.35 20.78 49.05
N ARG A 7 0.88 19.64 48.60
CA ARG A 7 0.86 19.09 47.23
C ARG A 7 1.06 20.06 46.02
N PRO A 8 2.32 20.32 45.59
CA PRO A 8 2.61 20.68 44.20
C PRO A 8 2.62 19.46 43.25
N ARG A 9 2.72 18.23 43.80
CA ARG A 9 2.80 16.97 43.02
C ARG A 9 1.60 16.72 42.12
N ALA A 10 0.39 17.13 42.52
CA ALA A 10 -0.82 16.86 41.75
C ALA A 10 -0.84 17.60 40.41
N ARG A 11 -0.34 18.84 40.35
CA ARG A 11 -0.24 19.60 39.10
C ARG A 11 0.78 18.99 38.14
N ALA A 12 1.95 18.59 38.64
CA ALA A 12 2.98 17.98 37.80
C ALA A 12 2.50 16.67 37.16
N LEU A 13 1.75 15.85 37.89
CA LEU A 13 1.11 14.64 37.37
C LEU A 13 0.06 14.94 36.30
N VAL A 14 -0.81 15.93 36.52
CA VAL A 14 -1.81 16.35 35.51
C VAL A 14 -1.14 16.85 34.23
N TRP A 15 -0.08 17.65 34.34
CA TRP A 15 0.68 18.12 33.16
C TRP A 15 1.35 16.97 32.40
N LEU A 16 1.84 15.95 33.11
CA LEU A 16 2.42 14.75 32.49
C LEU A 16 1.34 13.91 31.77
N GLU A 17 0.16 13.80 32.36
CA GLU A 17 -0.98 13.05 31.84
C GLU A 17 -1.52 13.71 30.56
N TRP A 18 -1.69 15.03 30.55
CA TRP A 18 -2.04 15.79 29.35
C TRP A 18 -0.96 15.73 28.28
N GLY A 19 0.31 15.76 28.67
CA GLY A 19 1.43 15.55 27.74
C GLY A 19 1.35 14.19 27.04
N ALA A 20 1.08 13.12 27.80
CA ALA A 20 0.91 11.78 27.25
C ALA A 20 -0.30 11.68 26.32
N VAL A 21 -1.44 12.30 26.68
CA VAL A 21 -2.65 12.32 25.84
C VAL A 21 -2.40 13.05 24.53
N VAL A 22 -1.73 14.21 24.55
CA VAL A 22 -1.37 14.94 23.33
C VAL A 22 -0.43 14.11 22.46
N LEU A 23 0.54 13.43 23.06
CA LEU A 23 1.49 12.58 22.33
C LEU A 23 0.78 11.36 21.71
N LEU A 24 -0.20 10.79 22.40
CA LEU A 24 -1.07 9.72 21.90
C LEU A 24 -1.94 10.22 20.74
N LEU A 25 -2.57 11.39 20.87
CA LEU A 25 -3.39 11.98 19.81
C LEU A 25 -2.56 12.33 18.58
N VAL A 26 -1.35 12.87 18.75
CA VAL A 26 -0.41 13.14 17.66
C VAL A 26 0.07 11.83 17.03
N GLY A 27 0.37 10.81 17.83
CA GLY A 27 0.74 9.47 17.35
C GLY A 27 -0.38 8.81 16.55
N VAL A 28 -1.63 8.90 17.02
CA VAL A 28 -2.81 8.39 16.31
C VAL A 28 -3.07 9.20 15.04
N ALA A 29 -2.99 10.53 15.09
CA ALA A 29 -3.15 11.37 13.90
C ALA A 29 -2.06 11.08 12.86
N ALA A 30 -0.80 10.97 13.28
CA ALA A 30 0.32 10.59 12.41
C ALA A 30 0.14 9.17 11.87
N TYR A 31 -0.34 8.23 12.69
CA TYR A 31 -0.65 6.87 12.26
C TYR A 31 -1.81 6.83 11.26
N VAL A 32 -2.85 7.64 11.42
CA VAL A 32 -3.97 7.75 10.49
C VAL A 32 -3.53 8.39 9.17
N ILE A 33 -2.65 9.40 9.22
CA ILE A 33 -2.05 10.02 8.02
C ILE A 33 -1.11 9.04 7.31
N TRP A 34 -0.39 8.19 8.04
CA TRP A 34 0.54 7.20 7.47
C TRP A 34 -0.15 5.90 7.05
N LYS A 35 -1.30 5.56 7.65
CA LYS A 35 -2.09 4.39 7.24
C LYS A 35 -2.45 4.58 5.77
N PRO A 36 -2.17 3.61 4.89
CA PRO A 36 -2.57 3.71 3.49
C PRO A 36 -4.08 3.93 3.49
N LEU A 37 -4.52 5.09 2.99
CA LEU A 37 -5.94 5.41 2.87
C LEU A 37 -6.61 4.22 2.20
N ASP A 38 -7.63 3.69 2.86
CA ASP A 38 -8.49 2.65 2.31
C ASP A 38 -8.88 3.09 0.88
N PRO A 39 -8.51 2.33 -0.16
CA PRO A 39 -8.76 2.74 -1.55
C PRO A 39 -10.25 2.87 -1.88
N MET A 40 -11.13 2.42 -0.99
CA MET A 40 -12.58 2.57 -1.07
C MET A 40 -13.09 3.95 -0.63
N ALA A 41 -12.27 4.73 0.09
CA ALA A 41 -12.65 6.06 0.58
C ALA A 41 -12.51 7.16 -0.50
N ASP A 42 -11.73 6.91 -1.56
CA ASP A 42 -11.56 7.86 -2.67
C ASP A 42 -12.03 7.22 -4.01
N PRO A 43 -13.13 7.69 -4.61
CA PRO A 43 -13.66 7.13 -5.86
C PRO A 43 -12.67 7.24 -7.03
N ARG A 44 -11.72 8.18 -6.99
CA ARG A 44 -10.68 8.34 -8.00
C ARG A 44 -9.57 7.30 -7.83
N ALA A 45 -9.28 6.88 -6.61
CA ALA A 45 -8.32 5.79 -6.35
C ALA A 45 -8.88 4.46 -6.86
N ALA A 46 -10.17 4.19 -6.65
CA ALA A 46 -10.86 3.04 -7.23
C ALA A 46 -10.86 3.08 -8.77
N GLN A 47 -11.08 4.26 -9.36
CA GLN A 47 -11.00 4.44 -10.81
C GLN A 47 -9.58 4.21 -11.35
N ALA A 48 -8.55 4.68 -10.65
CA ALA A 48 -7.16 4.44 -11.02
C ALA A 48 -6.79 2.94 -10.93
N LEU A 49 -7.28 2.24 -9.91
CA LEU A 49 -7.13 0.79 -9.80
C LEU A 49 -7.77 0.07 -10.97
N ALA A 50 -9.02 0.40 -11.27
CA ALA A 50 -9.77 -0.19 -12.37
C ALA A 50 -9.05 0.05 -13.69
N LEU A 51 -8.57 1.27 -13.93
CA LEU A 51 -7.80 1.62 -15.14
C LEU A 51 -6.56 0.75 -15.32
N VAL A 52 -5.80 0.47 -14.26
CA VAL A 52 -4.64 -0.44 -14.34
C VAL A 52 -5.10 -1.86 -14.60
N GLN A 53 -6.10 -2.34 -13.86
CA GLN A 53 -6.58 -3.71 -13.99
C GLN A 53 -7.14 -3.99 -15.39
N THR A 54 -7.82 -3.03 -16.01
CA THR A 54 -8.40 -3.15 -17.36
C THR A 54 -7.47 -2.66 -18.46
N HIS A 55 -6.25 -2.22 -18.15
CA HIS A 55 -5.29 -1.82 -19.17
C HIS A 55 -4.86 -3.03 -19.98
N VAL A 56 -4.67 -2.84 -21.29
CA VAL A 56 -4.23 -3.92 -22.19
C VAL A 56 -2.86 -4.42 -21.73
N GLY A 57 -2.76 -5.73 -21.50
CA GLY A 57 -1.50 -6.39 -21.20
C GLY A 57 -0.86 -6.92 -22.48
N LYS A 58 0.45 -7.13 -22.44
CA LYS A 58 1.22 -7.70 -23.56
C LYS A 58 0.82 -9.15 -23.86
N SER A 59 0.59 -9.94 -22.82
CA SER A 59 0.31 -11.39 -22.91
C SER A 59 -1.15 -11.76 -22.64
N ALA A 60 -2.00 -10.77 -22.33
CA ALA A 60 -3.41 -10.98 -22.00
C ALA A 60 -4.21 -9.70 -22.26
N PRO A 61 -5.54 -9.78 -22.48
CA PRO A 61 -6.33 -8.59 -22.81
C PRO A 61 -6.45 -7.60 -21.65
N THR A 62 -6.09 -8.00 -20.43
CA THR A 62 -6.00 -7.12 -19.26
C THR A 62 -4.75 -7.42 -18.42
N ILE A 63 -4.17 -6.40 -17.75
CA ILE A 63 -3.05 -6.57 -16.81
C ILE A 63 -3.40 -7.58 -15.72
N ARG A 64 -4.64 -7.56 -15.20
CA ARG A 64 -5.08 -8.53 -14.19
C ARG A 64 -4.95 -9.96 -14.69
N GLN A 65 -5.42 -10.23 -15.91
CA GLN A 65 -5.29 -11.55 -16.52
C GLN A 65 -3.85 -11.91 -16.88
N ALA A 66 -3.01 -10.93 -17.21
CA ALA A 66 -1.58 -11.18 -17.43
C ALA A 66 -0.91 -11.69 -16.14
N ILE A 67 -1.24 -11.08 -14.99
CA ILE A 67 -0.75 -11.52 -13.68
C ILE A 67 -1.31 -12.89 -13.31
N ASP A 68 -2.61 -13.13 -13.50
CA ASP A 68 -3.22 -14.44 -13.26
C ASP A 68 -2.58 -15.52 -14.13
N ALA A 69 -2.25 -15.22 -15.39
CA ALA A 69 -1.54 -16.13 -16.28
C ALA A 69 -0.12 -16.43 -15.79
N ILE A 70 0.62 -15.43 -15.29
CA ILE A 70 1.96 -15.62 -14.69
C ILE A 70 1.86 -16.51 -13.45
N VAL A 71 0.90 -16.26 -12.57
CA VAL A 71 0.65 -17.04 -11.35
C VAL A 71 0.31 -18.48 -11.71
N LYS A 72 -0.60 -18.68 -12.66
CA LYS A 72 -0.99 -20.01 -13.12
C LYS A 72 0.19 -20.74 -13.78
N ALA A 73 1.01 -20.05 -14.57
CA ALA A 73 2.19 -20.64 -15.21
C ALA A 73 3.28 -21.04 -14.20
N ASN A 74 3.35 -20.37 -13.05
CA ASN A 74 4.33 -20.65 -11.99
C ASN A 74 3.76 -21.53 -10.86
N GLN A 75 2.53 -22.03 -11.00
CA GLN A 75 1.95 -22.97 -10.07
C GLN A 75 2.67 -24.31 -10.17
N LYS A 76 3.30 -24.74 -9.07
CA LYS A 76 3.93 -26.05 -8.93
C LYS A 76 3.15 -26.88 -7.91
N ASP A 77 3.10 -28.21 -8.07
CA ASP A 77 2.24 -29.12 -7.27
C ASP A 77 2.27 -28.88 -5.75
N ASP A 78 3.42 -28.47 -5.18
CA ASP A 78 3.60 -28.24 -3.74
C ASP A 78 3.77 -26.74 -3.38
N ARG A 79 3.78 -25.84 -4.37
CA ARG A 79 4.04 -24.40 -4.16
C ARG A 79 3.07 -23.56 -4.96
N THR A 80 2.10 -22.98 -4.25
CA THR A 80 1.13 -22.06 -4.84
C THR A 80 1.66 -20.63 -4.78
N PRO A 81 1.83 -19.95 -5.93
CA PRO A 81 2.15 -18.53 -5.93
C PRO A 81 1.01 -17.72 -5.31
N VAL A 82 1.36 -16.68 -4.59
CA VAL A 82 0.39 -15.85 -3.86
C VAL A 82 0.39 -14.45 -4.46
N VAL A 83 -0.77 -13.98 -4.88
CA VAL A 83 -0.98 -12.58 -5.24
C VAL A 83 -1.36 -11.81 -3.98
N GLY A 84 -0.54 -10.83 -3.63
CA GLY A 84 -0.81 -9.90 -2.53
C GLY A 84 -1.96 -8.94 -2.85
N ASN A 85 -2.37 -8.17 -1.86
CA ASN A 85 -3.44 -7.20 -2.04
C ASN A 85 -3.02 -6.08 -2.99
N TRP A 86 -3.96 -5.67 -3.85
CA TRP A 86 -3.82 -4.46 -4.65
C TRP A 86 -3.94 -3.24 -3.74
N THR A 87 -2.94 -2.38 -3.77
CA THR A 87 -2.91 -1.16 -2.98
C THR A 87 -2.83 0.03 -3.93
N VAL A 88 -3.58 1.08 -3.62
CA VAL A 88 -3.51 2.35 -4.34
C VAL A 88 -3.09 3.43 -3.37
N ARG A 89 -2.17 4.28 -3.79
CA ARG A 89 -1.75 5.48 -3.05
C ARG A 89 -1.93 6.70 -3.93
N ALA A 90 -2.32 7.82 -3.35
CA ALA A 90 -2.23 9.10 -4.05
C ALA A 90 -0.74 9.44 -4.27
N ASP A 91 -0.42 9.96 -5.45
CA ASP A 91 0.92 10.40 -5.86
C ASP A 91 0.81 11.85 -6.31
N GLU A 92 1.34 12.76 -5.49
CA GLU A 92 1.27 14.18 -5.78
C GLU A 92 2.12 14.57 -7.00
N PRO A 93 1.68 15.55 -7.81
CA PRO A 93 0.54 16.44 -7.58
C PRO A 93 -0.82 15.98 -8.14
N LYS A 94 -0.92 15.01 -9.08
CA LYS A 94 -2.20 14.58 -9.70
C LYS A 94 -2.18 13.12 -10.23
N GLY A 95 -1.42 12.24 -9.59
CA GLY A 95 -1.29 10.83 -9.93
C GLY A 95 -1.81 9.90 -8.85
N TYR A 96 -1.94 8.62 -9.20
CA TYR A 96 -2.21 7.52 -8.29
C TYR A 96 -1.16 6.44 -8.55
N LEU A 97 -0.56 5.91 -7.51
CA LEU A 97 0.32 4.75 -7.57
C LEU A 97 -0.47 3.50 -7.26
N VAL A 98 -0.49 2.56 -8.21
CA VAL A 98 -1.06 1.24 -8.02
C VAL A 98 0.08 0.26 -7.81
N ARG A 99 0.03 -0.48 -6.71
CA ARG A 99 1.04 -1.47 -6.32
C ARG A 99 0.38 -2.82 -6.07
N VAL A 100 0.99 -3.88 -6.58
CA VAL A 100 0.67 -5.26 -6.23
C VAL A 100 1.97 -6.04 -6.07
N VAL A 101 2.04 -6.87 -5.03
CA VAL A 101 3.18 -7.75 -4.79
C VAL A 101 2.74 -9.17 -5.10
N VAL A 102 3.45 -9.85 -5.99
CA VAL A 102 3.19 -11.25 -6.34
C VAL A 102 4.36 -12.08 -5.85
N ARG A 103 4.08 -13.08 -5.02
CA ARG A 103 5.08 -13.98 -4.47
C ARG A 103 5.06 -15.28 -5.26
N LEU A 104 6.15 -15.52 -6.00
CA LEU A 104 6.33 -16.68 -6.87
C LEU A 104 7.32 -17.66 -6.22
N PRO A 105 7.16 -18.98 -6.44
CA PRO A 105 8.17 -19.95 -6.05
C PRO A 105 9.42 -19.74 -6.90
N GLY A 106 10.56 -19.49 -6.26
CA GLY A 106 11.84 -19.38 -6.92
C GLY A 106 12.32 -20.72 -7.48
N ASP A 107 13.38 -20.66 -8.29
CA ASP A 107 14.07 -21.85 -8.80
C ASP A 107 14.66 -22.70 -7.68
N GLU A 108 15.10 -22.07 -6.58
CA GLU A 108 15.57 -22.77 -5.40
C GLU A 108 14.43 -23.52 -4.68
N LYS A 109 14.76 -24.68 -4.08
CA LYS A 109 13.82 -25.61 -3.46
C LYS A 109 12.94 -24.97 -2.36
N HIS A 110 13.44 -23.92 -1.70
CA HIS A 110 12.74 -23.11 -0.70
C HIS A 110 12.79 -21.60 -0.97
N GLY A 111 13.23 -21.21 -2.17
CA GLY A 111 13.29 -19.81 -2.55
C GLY A 111 11.89 -19.26 -2.85
N TRP A 112 11.61 -18.06 -2.35
CA TRP A 112 10.45 -17.27 -2.76
C TRP A 112 10.98 -16.01 -3.43
N VAL A 113 10.42 -15.68 -4.59
CA VAL A 113 10.74 -14.46 -5.31
C VAL A 113 9.53 -13.55 -5.23
N GLU A 114 9.72 -12.37 -4.69
CA GLU A 114 8.67 -11.36 -4.61
C GLU A 114 8.82 -10.39 -5.77
N TRP A 115 7.82 -10.36 -6.64
CA TRP A 115 7.70 -9.40 -7.73
C TRP A 115 6.79 -8.27 -7.30
N GLU A 116 7.40 -7.11 -7.06
CA GLU A 116 6.66 -5.87 -6.87
C GLU A 116 6.34 -5.27 -8.23
N PHE A 117 5.06 -5.17 -8.53
CA PHE A 117 4.58 -4.43 -9.67
C PHE A 117 4.06 -3.07 -9.22
N LEU A 118 4.57 -2.02 -9.85
CA LEU A 118 4.25 -0.64 -9.55
C LEU A 118 3.90 0.09 -10.85
N TRP A 119 2.73 0.72 -10.86
CA TRP A 119 2.28 1.61 -11.93
C TRP A 119 1.91 2.97 -11.36
N ARG A 120 2.24 4.02 -12.12
CA ARG A 120 1.75 5.37 -11.91
C ARG A 120 0.64 5.64 -12.92
N VAL A 121 -0.54 5.95 -12.39
CA VAL A 121 -1.74 6.31 -13.13
C VAL A 121 -1.93 7.80 -13.02
N ARG A 122 -2.07 8.50 -14.14
CA ARG A 122 -2.63 9.85 -14.18
C ARG A 122 -4.06 9.74 -14.70
N LEU A 123 -4.99 10.48 -14.10
CA LEU A 123 -6.39 10.51 -14.53
C LEU A 123 -6.68 11.63 -15.55
N SER A 124 -5.81 12.64 -15.63
CA SER A 124 -5.97 13.77 -16.54
C SER A 124 -4.59 14.31 -16.93
N PRO A 125 -4.02 13.87 -18.07
CA PRO A 125 -4.55 12.89 -19.03
C PRO A 125 -4.55 11.45 -18.46
N GLN A 126 -5.42 10.57 -18.98
CA GLN A 126 -5.45 9.15 -18.62
C GLN A 126 -4.18 8.46 -19.13
N THR A 127 -3.26 8.12 -18.24
CA THR A 127 -1.99 7.49 -18.62
C THR A 127 -1.56 6.52 -17.55
N VAL A 128 -1.16 5.32 -17.96
CA VAL A 128 -0.58 4.30 -17.06
C VAL A 128 0.90 4.17 -17.41
N ILE A 129 1.76 4.43 -16.44
CA ILE A 129 3.22 4.41 -16.60
C ILE A 129 3.77 3.31 -15.69
N PRO A 130 4.44 2.29 -16.22
CA PRO A 130 5.09 1.28 -15.39
C PRO A 130 6.30 1.91 -14.68
N LEU A 131 6.44 1.64 -13.38
CA LEU A 131 7.56 2.12 -12.56
C LEU A 131 8.51 0.99 -12.13
N SER A 132 8.05 -0.26 -12.19
CA SER A 132 8.86 -1.45 -11.85
C SER A 132 9.19 -2.26 -13.09
N ARG A 133 10.35 -2.93 -13.12
CA ARG A 133 10.73 -3.86 -14.21
C ARG A 133 9.63 -4.87 -14.59
N PRO A 134 9.04 -5.64 -13.66
CA PRO A 134 8.00 -6.61 -14.01
C PRO A 134 6.72 -5.94 -14.55
N ALA A 135 6.43 -4.70 -14.14
CA ALA A 135 5.35 -3.90 -14.71
C ALA A 135 5.60 -3.49 -16.16
N VAL A 136 6.85 -3.17 -16.52
CA VAL A 136 7.25 -2.88 -17.91
C VAL A 136 7.10 -4.13 -18.78
N GLU A 137 7.46 -5.31 -18.26
CA GLU A 137 7.43 -6.56 -19.02
C GLU A 137 6.02 -7.00 -19.42
N ILE A 138 5.00 -6.68 -18.60
CA ILE A 138 3.61 -7.05 -18.88
C ILE A 138 2.83 -5.96 -19.64
N MET A 139 3.38 -4.75 -19.75
CA MET A 139 2.79 -3.69 -20.57
C MET A 139 3.28 -3.80 -22.02
N PRO A 140 2.44 -3.39 -22.99
CA PRO A 140 2.80 -3.42 -24.41
C PRO A 140 3.97 -2.47 -24.75
#